data_AF-A0A7J8HNE8-F1
#
_entry.id   AF-A0A7J8HNE8-F1
#
_cell.length_a   1.000
_cell.length_b   1.000
_cell.length_c   1.000
_cell.angle_alpha   90.00
_cell.angle_beta   90.00
_cell.angle_gamma   90.00
#
_symmetry.space_group_name_H-M   'P 1'
#
loop_
_entity.id
_entity.type
_entity.pdbx_description
1 polymer ?
#
loop_
_entity_poly.entity_id
_entity_poly.type
_entity_poly.pdbx_seq_one_letter_code
_entity_poly.pdbx_strand_id
1 'polypeptide(L)'
;MWPLVVLLLLASASCGSAQLILNKTKPVEYTNCNKTVVIPCFVSNVEATTLDDLYLNWKFGNENVLTFVGSQRTSTTGNNFSSASIVPEALLEGTASLKLDKSDAVPGNYTCEVTELSREGEAIIELKYRVVNWFSPNENILIIIFPMLAILLFWGQFGVVTLKYNSSVTKEKTILLFVVGLVLTIVTIVGAILFIPGEHSTARSSGLGLIVVPTVILILLQYAAFMIAPAIGMSFFSIAILILQVLGFVLSVVGLRLCILECVALHSPLLISGLGIIALAELLGLVYMKFIASNQRTIQPPRKAVEEPLNEFKESKGMMNDE
;
A
#
# COMPACT_ATOMS: atom_id res chain seq x y z
N MET A 1 79.05 34.91 4.50
CA MET A 1 78.32 34.43 3.30
C MET A 1 77.30 33.32 3.58
N TRP A 2 77.19 32.78 4.79
CA TRP A 2 76.18 31.77 5.15
C TRP A 2 74.77 32.27 5.53
N PRO A 3 74.55 33.47 6.12
CA PRO A 3 73.21 33.84 6.56
C PRO A 3 72.25 34.20 5.40
N LEU A 4 72.79 34.64 4.26
CA LEU A 4 72.02 34.91 3.04
C LEU A 4 71.52 33.64 2.36
N VAL A 5 72.28 32.54 2.45
CA VAL A 5 71.90 31.24 1.88
C VAL A 5 70.78 30.60 2.72
N VAL A 6 70.85 30.72 4.04
CA VAL A 6 69.80 30.24 4.94
C VAL A 6 68.50 31.03 4.77
N LEU A 7 68.57 32.35 4.55
CA LEU A 7 67.39 33.17 4.26
C LEU A 7 66.77 32.85 2.90
N LEU A 8 67.58 32.55 1.88
CA LEU A 8 67.09 32.09 0.56
C LEU A 8 66.44 30.70 0.64
N LEU A 9 67.02 29.78 1.43
CA LEU A 9 66.47 28.43 1.61
C LEU A 9 65.15 28.46 2.41
N LEU A 10 65.05 29.31 3.44
CA LEU A 10 63.81 29.51 4.20
C LEU A 10 62.71 30.21 3.38
N ALA A 11 63.07 31.12 2.47
CA ALA A 11 62.13 31.76 1.55
C ALA A 11 61.66 30.83 0.41
N SER A 12 62.47 29.83 0.03
CA SER A 12 62.07 28.80 -0.95
C SER A 12 61.15 27.72 -0.38
N ALA A 13 61.05 27.61 0.95
CA ALA A 13 60.23 26.61 1.63
C ALA A 13 58.75 27.01 1.81
N SER A 14 58.39 28.26 1.49
CA SER A 14 57.00 28.75 1.50
C SER A 14 56.28 28.53 0.16
N CYS A 15 56.45 27.35 -0.45
CA CYS A 15 55.57 26.89 -1.52
C CYS A 15 54.35 26.26 -0.86
N GLY A 16 53.40 27.10 -0.43
CA GLY A 16 52.11 26.63 0.08
C GLY A 16 51.38 25.90 -1.04
N SER A 17 51.21 24.59 -0.90
CA SER A 17 50.36 23.83 -1.81
C SER A 17 48.94 24.37 -1.71
N ALA A 18 48.44 24.99 -2.77
CA ALA A 18 47.08 25.49 -2.82
C ALA A 18 46.12 24.29 -2.80
N GLN A 19 45.38 24.10 -1.71
CA GLN A 19 44.39 23.02 -1.61
C GLN A 19 43.10 23.39 -2.35
N LEU A 20 42.40 22.38 -2.85
CA LEU A 20 41.04 22.55 -3.37
C LEU A 20 40.08 22.78 -2.20
N ILE A 21 39.19 23.76 -2.35
CA ILE A 21 38.21 24.14 -1.33
C ILE A 21 36.88 23.51 -1.70
N LEU A 22 36.50 22.47 -0.96
CA LEU A 22 35.22 21.79 -1.12
C LEU A 22 34.16 22.39 -0.20
N ASN A 23 32.97 22.58 -0.75
CA ASN A 23 31.84 23.12 0.01
C ASN A 23 31.34 22.10 1.02
N LYS A 24 31.10 22.54 2.26
CA LYS A 24 30.49 21.69 3.28
C LYS A 24 29.02 21.41 2.93
N THR A 25 28.73 20.16 2.60
CA THR A 25 27.38 19.68 2.27
C THR A 25 26.67 19.10 3.50
N LYS A 26 25.35 19.25 3.52
CA LYS A 26 24.50 18.59 4.54
C LYS A 26 24.38 17.10 4.22
N PRO A 27 24.06 16.25 5.22
CA PRO A 27 23.74 14.85 4.98
C PRO A 27 22.63 14.71 3.94
N VAL A 28 22.76 13.70 3.08
CA VAL A 28 21.76 13.38 2.05
C VAL A 28 20.83 12.31 2.61
N GLU A 29 19.53 12.52 2.50
CA GLU A 29 18.52 11.52 2.86
C GLU A 29 17.93 10.90 1.61
N TYR A 30 17.79 9.57 1.61
CA TYR A 30 17.06 8.84 0.58
C TYR A 30 16.09 7.85 1.21
N THR A 31 15.06 7.49 0.46
CA THR A 31 13.99 6.60 0.90
C THR A 31 13.86 5.41 -0.04
N ASN A 32 13.02 4.45 0.33
CA ASN A 32 12.64 3.32 -0.52
C ASN A 32 12.14 3.75 -1.92
N CYS A 33 11.62 4.98 -2.04
CA CYS A 33 11.02 5.52 -3.27
C CYS A 33 12.02 6.17 -4.23
N ASN A 34 13.23 6.49 -3.78
CA ASN A 34 14.26 7.05 -4.65
C ASN A 34 14.76 5.95 -5.59
N LYS A 35 14.67 6.16 -6.92
CA LYS A 35 15.26 5.24 -7.90
C LYS A 35 16.79 5.38 -7.94
N THR A 36 17.23 6.63 -7.94
CA THR A 36 18.64 7.03 -7.94
C THR A 36 18.90 7.98 -6.78
N VAL A 37 20.11 7.93 -6.24
CA VAL A 37 20.61 8.80 -5.19
C VAL A 37 21.74 9.63 -5.76
N VAL A 38 21.77 10.94 -5.44
CA VAL A 38 22.86 11.83 -5.83
C VAL A 38 23.53 12.34 -4.56
N ILE A 39 24.83 12.07 -4.42
CA ILE A 39 25.66 12.55 -3.32
C ILE A 39 26.42 13.79 -3.82
N PRO A 40 26.09 14.99 -3.32
CA PRO A 40 26.65 16.23 -3.84
C PRO A 40 28.08 16.44 -3.36
N CYS A 41 28.96 16.79 -4.29
CA CYS A 41 30.32 17.25 -4.03
C CYS A 41 30.61 18.44 -4.93
N PHE A 42 30.96 19.57 -4.32
CA PHE A 42 31.18 20.83 -5.02
C PHE A 42 32.52 21.43 -4.63
N VAL A 43 33.35 21.72 -5.63
CA VAL A 43 34.65 22.36 -5.51
C VAL A 43 34.50 23.82 -5.95
N SER A 44 34.92 24.75 -5.10
CA SER A 44 34.65 26.18 -5.30
C SER A 44 35.70 26.92 -6.11
N ASN A 45 36.92 26.38 -6.20
CA ASN A 45 38.09 27.03 -6.79
C ASN A 45 38.77 26.18 -7.87
N VAL A 46 37.99 25.50 -8.73
CA VAL A 46 38.52 24.78 -9.90
C VAL A 46 39.02 25.78 -10.93
N GLU A 47 40.25 25.57 -11.41
CA GLU A 47 40.87 26.40 -12.46
C GLU A 47 41.14 25.60 -13.76
N ALA A 48 40.91 24.30 -13.72
CA ALA A 48 41.12 23.37 -14.82
C ALA A 48 40.30 23.77 -16.05
N THR A 49 40.98 23.88 -17.19
CA THR A 49 40.34 24.14 -18.50
C THR A 49 40.11 22.85 -19.29
N THR A 50 40.79 21.78 -18.92
CA THR A 50 40.68 20.47 -19.55
C THR A 50 40.41 19.39 -18.51
N LEU A 51 39.70 18.33 -18.91
CA LEU A 51 39.46 17.19 -18.03
C LEU A 51 40.74 16.41 -17.74
N ASP A 52 41.77 16.50 -18.60
CA ASP A 52 42.99 15.69 -18.51
C ASP A 52 43.77 15.96 -17.22
N ASP A 53 43.60 17.17 -16.66
CA ASP A 53 44.22 17.65 -15.42
C ASP A 53 43.49 17.20 -14.15
N LEU A 54 42.33 16.56 -14.30
CA LEU A 54 41.43 16.21 -13.20
C LEU A 54 41.44 14.72 -12.89
N TYR A 55 41.43 14.42 -11.59
CA TYR A 55 41.22 13.08 -11.06
C TYR A 55 40.17 13.14 -9.96
N LEU A 56 39.24 12.18 -9.98
CA LEU A 56 38.18 12.06 -8.98
C LEU A 56 38.21 10.65 -8.41
N ASN A 57 38.10 10.56 -7.09
CA ASN A 57 37.91 9.30 -6.40
C ASN A 57 36.80 9.42 -5.35
N TRP A 58 35.78 8.60 -5.50
CA TRP A 58 34.73 8.41 -4.50
C TRP A 58 35.04 7.15 -3.70
N LYS A 59 35.07 7.29 -2.38
CA LYS A 59 35.29 6.18 -1.44
C LYS A 59 34.11 5.99 -0.51
N PHE A 60 33.88 4.76 -0.11
CA PHE A 60 33.00 4.38 0.99
C PHE A 60 33.82 3.55 1.99
N GLY A 61 34.13 4.14 3.15
CA GLY A 61 35.14 3.58 4.05
C GLY A 61 36.50 3.49 3.35
N ASN A 62 37.01 2.26 3.19
CA ASN A 62 38.28 1.99 2.52
C ASN A 62 38.14 1.48 1.08
N GLU A 63 36.90 1.30 0.58
CA GLU A 63 36.64 0.80 -0.77
C GLU A 63 36.39 1.96 -1.74
N ASN A 64 36.97 1.85 -2.95
CA ASN A 64 36.68 2.79 -4.02
C ASN A 64 35.30 2.47 -4.61
N VAL A 65 34.42 3.45 -4.61
CA VAL A 65 33.09 3.41 -5.23
C VAL A 65 33.20 3.72 -6.71
N LEU A 66 33.89 4.79 -7.06
CA LEU A 66 34.14 5.20 -8.44
C LEU A 66 35.42 6.02 -8.52
N THR A 67 36.26 5.71 -9.50
CA THR A 67 37.42 6.51 -9.87
C THR A 67 37.23 7.04 -11.29
N PHE A 68 37.58 8.30 -11.52
CA PHE A 68 37.62 8.89 -12.84
C PHE A 68 39.00 9.47 -13.09
N VAL A 69 39.61 9.05 -14.18
CA VAL A 69 40.94 9.49 -14.62
C VAL A 69 40.77 10.37 -15.85
N GLY A 70 40.96 11.67 -15.68
CA GLY A 70 40.81 12.68 -16.71
C GLY A 70 41.56 12.37 -18.00
N SER A 71 42.86 12.09 -17.87
CA SER A 71 43.76 11.81 -19.00
C SER A 71 43.36 10.61 -19.87
N GLN A 72 42.60 9.67 -19.31
CA GLN A 72 42.09 8.50 -20.03
C GLN A 72 40.62 8.67 -20.43
N ARG A 73 39.93 9.66 -19.87
CA ARG A 73 38.47 9.87 -19.97
C ARG A 73 37.66 8.63 -19.61
N THR A 74 38.15 7.84 -18.67
CA THR A 74 37.54 6.59 -18.23
C THR A 74 37.15 6.65 -16.78
N SER A 75 35.96 6.16 -16.48
CA SER A 75 35.48 5.90 -15.12
C SER A 75 35.58 4.40 -14.82
N THR A 76 36.12 4.06 -13.65
CA THR A 76 36.21 2.70 -13.13
C THR A 76 35.36 2.60 -11.87
N THR A 77 34.39 1.68 -11.87
CA THR A 77 33.49 1.45 -10.74
C THR A 77 34.04 0.37 -9.82
N GLY A 78 33.76 0.48 -8.53
CA GLY A 78 34.00 -0.60 -7.57
C GLY A 78 33.09 -1.80 -7.83
N ASN A 79 33.54 -3.00 -7.46
CA ASN A 79 32.79 -4.25 -7.68
C ASN A 79 31.38 -4.24 -7.05
N ASN A 80 31.23 -3.60 -5.90
CA ASN A 80 29.95 -3.49 -5.17
C ASN A 80 29.11 -2.28 -5.60
N PHE A 81 29.59 -1.46 -6.53
CA PHE A 81 29.01 -0.16 -6.91
C PHE A 81 28.92 -0.02 -8.43
N SER A 82 28.40 -1.05 -9.10
CA SER A 82 28.34 -1.13 -10.57
C SER A 82 27.50 -0.02 -11.23
N SER A 83 26.52 0.54 -10.52
CA SER A 83 25.68 1.64 -11.01
C SER A 83 26.28 3.03 -10.78
N ALA A 84 27.44 3.13 -10.14
CA ALA A 84 28.10 4.39 -9.85
C ALA A 84 28.42 5.15 -11.14
N SER A 85 28.01 6.41 -11.20
CA SER A 85 28.24 7.28 -12.34
C SER A 85 28.45 8.73 -11.91
N ILE A 86 29.12 9.48 -12.77
CA ILE A 86 29.35 10.92 -12.65
C ILE A 86 29.05 11.60 -13.98
N VAL A 87 29.01 12.93 -13.99
CA VAL A 87 28.97 13.74 -15.22
C VAL A 87 30.35 14.37 -15.38
N PRO A 88 31.25 13.81 -16.23
CA PRO A 88 32.63 14.28 -16.34
C PRO A 88 32.74 15.77 -16.67
N GLU A 89 31.93 16.27 -17.60
CA GLU A 89 31.96 17.66 -18.04
C GLU A 89 31.63 18.64 -16.91
N ALA A 90 30.80 18.22 -15.95
CA ALA A 90 30.44 19.03 -14.80
C ALA A 90 31.61 19.25 -13.82
N LEU A 91 32.69 18.45 -13.92
CA LEU A 91 33.89 18.62 -13.09
C LEU A 91 34.62 19.93 -13.39
N LEU A 92 34.60 20.41 -14.64
CA LEU A 92 35.19 21.70 -15.03
C LEU A 92 34.46 22.88 -14.36
N GLU A 93 33.18 22.69 -14.02
CA GLU A 93 32.36 23.64 -13.28
C GLU A 93 32.44 23.43 -11.76
N GLY A 94 33.32 22.52 -11.30
CA GLY A 94 33.48 22.18 -9.89
C GLY A 94 32.42 21.21 -9.34
N THR A 95 31.61 20.59 -10.18
CA THR A 95 30.60 19.61 -9.73
C THR A 95 31.13 18.17 -9.86
N ALA A 96 31.44 17.56 -8.72
CA ALA A 96 31.97 16.20 -8.61
C ALA A 96 30.95 15.20 -8.02
N SER A 97 29.66 15.46 -8.22
CA SER A 97 28.58 14.71 -7.57
C SER A 97 28.50 13.26 -8.07
N LEU A 98 28.34 12.32 -7.13
CA LEU A 98 28.19 10.89 -7.41
C LEU A 98 26.71 10.54 -7.57
N LYS A 99 26.39 9.77 -8.62
CA LYS A 99 25.07 9.19 -8.83
C LYS A 99 25.14 7.68 -8.66
N LEU A 100 24.24 7.14 -7.85
CA LEU A 100 24.10 5.70 -7.59
C LEU A 100 22.66 5.28 -7.84
N ASP A 101 22.46 4.05 -8.32
CA ASP A 101 21.15 3.41 -8.19
C ASP A 101 20.91 3.06 -6.72
N LYS A 102 19.64 3.01 -6.34
CA LYS A 102 19.26 2.71 -4.96
C LYS A 102 19.83 1.36 -4.46
N SER A 103 19.98 0.36 -5.34
CA SER A 103 20.52 -0.95 -4.98
C SER A 103 21.95 -0.88 -4.45
N ASP A 104 22.73 0.08 -4.95
CA ASP A 104 24.16 0.23 -4.64
C ASP A 104 24.40 1.39 -3.65
N ALA A 105 23.36 2.17 -3.37
CA ALA A 105 23.40 3.23 -2.36
C ALA A 105 23.35 2.64 -0.95
N VAL A 106 24.53 2.51 -0.33
CA VAL A 106 24.70 2.02 1.05
C VAL A 106 24.72 3.20 2.04
N PRO A 107 23.95 3.18 3.15
CA PRO A 107 24.01 4.24 4.15
C PRO A 107 25.37 4.32 4.84
N GLY A 108 25.88 5.53 5.04
CA GLY A 108 27.16 5.78 5.71
C GLY A 108 27.91 6.98 5.14
N ASN A 109 29.21 7.04 5.42
CA ASN A 109 30.04 8.16 5.03
C ASN A 109 30.73 7.89 3.69
N TYR A 110 30.51 8.77 2.74
CA TYR A 110 31.19 8.79 1.45
C TYR A 110 32.22 9.91 1.44
N THR A 111 33.41 9.61 0.94
CA THR A 111 34.49 10.60 0.78
C THR A 111 34.64 10.90 -0.71
N CYS A 112 34.54 12.19 -1.05
CA CYS A 112 34.84 12.73 -2.36
C CYS A 112 36.26 13.29 -2.33
N GLU A 113 37.17 12.71 -3.10
CA GLU A 113 38.54 13.18 -3.28
C GLU A 113 38.69 13.73 -4.70
N VAL A 114 39.05 15.00 -4.83
CA VAL A 114 39.29 15.65 -6.11
C VAL A 114 40.74 16.11 -6.16
N THR A 115 41.39 15.85 -7.28
CA THR A 115 42.74 16.30 -7.57
C THR A 115 42.75 17.06 -8.88
N GLU A 116 43.38 18.23 -8.88
CA GLU A 116 43.64 19.08 -10.02
C GLU A 116 45.15 19.32 -10.08
N LEU A 117 45.85 18.66 -11.01
CA LEU A 117 47.32 18.64 -11.08
C LEU A 117 47.94 18.26 -9.72
N SER A 118 48.51 19.23 -8.99
CA SER A 118 49.12 19.07 -7.67
C SER A 118 48.22 19.51 -6.50
N ARG A 119 47.03 20.05 -6.81
CA ARG A 119 46.08 20.56 -5.83
C ARG A 119 45.11 19.44 -5.48
N GLU A 120 44.95 19.16 -4.20
CA GLU A 120 44.07 18.09 -3.70
C GLU A 120 43.05 18.68 -2.72
N GLY A 121 41.89 18.04 -2.65
CA GLY A 121 40.90 18.33 -1.62
C GLY A 121 39.95 17.16 -1.42
N GLU A 122 39.48 17.00 -0.18
CA GLU A 122 38.54 15.96 0.19
C GLU A 122 37.32 16.53 0.93
N ALA A 123 36.18 15.87 0.78
CA ALA A 123 34.96 16.17 1.53
C ALA A 123 34.23 14.87 1.90
N ILE A 124 33.68 14.83 3.11
CA ILE A 124 32.92 13.70 3.61
C ILE A 124 31.44 14.07 3.65
N ILE A 125 30.60 13.24 3.04
CA ILE A 125 29.15 13.40 3.00
C ILE A 125 28.50 12.14 3.57
N GLU A 126 27.63 12.33 4.55
CA GLU A 126 26.85 11.26 5.17
C GLU A 126 25.58 11.00 4.35
N LEU A 127 25.39 9.75 3.91
CA LEU A 127 24.17 9.28 3.26
C LEU A 127 23.31 8.52 4.28
N LYS A 128 22.07 8.99 4.51
CA LYS A 128 21.11 8.44 5.47
C LYS A 128 19.93 7.80 4.76
N TYR A 129 19.62 6.56 5.12
CA TYR A 129 18.36 5.95 4.74
C TYR A 129 17.27 6.37 5.73
N ARG A 130 16.20 6.98 5.21
CA ARG A 130 15.04 7.37 5.99
C ARG A 130 13.89 6.39 5.72
N VAL A 131 13.45 5.71 6.77
CA VAL A 131 12.29 4.83 6.71
C VAL A 131 11.02 5.67 6.60
N VAL A 132 10.25 5.45 5.53
CA VAL A 132 8.99 6.15 5.29
C VAL A 132 7.86 5.15 5.14
N ASN A 133 6.86 5.24 6.01
CA ASN A 133 5.68 4.39 5.92
C ASN A 133 4.88 4.72 4.65
N TRP A 134 4.41 3.68 3.98
CA TRP A 134 3.64 3.82 2.74
C TRP A 134 2.28 4.49 2.96
N PHE A 135 1.62 4.13 4.07
CA PHE A 135 0.42 4.77 4.60
C PHE A 135 0.68 5.26 6.02
N SER A 136 0.00 6.33 6.44
CA SER A 136 0.04 6.75 7.84
C SER A 136 -0.56 5.68 8.76
N PRO A 137 -0.17 5.65 10.05
CA PRO A 137 -0.73 4.68 11.01
C PRO A 137 -2.25 4.70 11.07
N ASN A 138 -2.86 5.89 11.02
CA ASN A 138 -4.31 6.05 11.08
C ASN A 138 -4.99 5.48 9.83
N GLU A 139 -4.41 5.69 8.65
CA GLU A 139 -4.91 5.15 7.39
C GLU A 139 -4.82 3.63 7.36
N ASN A 140 -3.71 3.05 7.82
CA ASN A 140 -3.54 1.59 7.91
C ASN A 140 -4.64 0.95 8.76
N ILE A 141 -4.95 1.57 9.91
CA ILE A 141 -6.01 1.11 10.80
C ILE A 141 -7.37 1.11 10.08
N LEU A 142 -7.71 2.19 9.36
CA LEU A 142 -8.98 2.30 8.63
C LEU A 142 -9.08 1.30 7.48
N ILE A 143 -8.00 1.08 6.73
CA ILE A 143 -7.93 0.12 5.62
C ILE A 143 -8.19 -1.31 6.12
N ILE A 144 -7.77 -1.64 7.35
CA ILE A 144 -8.01 -2.97 7.95
C ILE A 144 -9.41 -3.06 8.58
N ILE A 145 -9.83 -2.02 9.31
CA ILE A 145 -11.09 -2.06 10.06
C ILE A 145 -12.32 -2.06 9.14
N PHE A 146 -12.36 -1.25 8.08
CA PHE A 146 -13.56 -1.18 7.24
C PHE A 146 -13.93 -2.50 6.55
N PRO A 147 -13.00 -3.24 5.91
CA PRO A 147 -13.29 -4.56 5.36
C PRO A 147 -13.68 -5.58 6.43
N MET A 148 -13.01 -5.59 7.59
CA MET A 148 -13.36 -6.49 8.69
C MET A 148 -14.78 -6.21 9.20
N LEU A 149 -15.14 -4.94 9.35
CA LEU A 149 -16.48 -4.52 9.74
C LEU A 149 -17.52 -4.95 8.69
N ALA A 150 -17.25 -4.73 7.40
CA ALA A 150 -18.13 -5.15 6.31
C ALA A 150 -18.39 -6.67 6.32
N ILE A 151 -17.34 -7.48 6.55
CA ILE A 151 -17.46 -8.94 6.68
C ILE A 151 -18.31 -9.32 7.90
N LEU A 152 -18.08 -8.69 9.06
CA LEU A 152 -18.89 -8.95 10.26
C LEU A 152 -20.36 -8.61 10.03
N LEU A 153 -20.65 -7.51 9.33
CA LEU A 153 -22.00 -7.11 8.97
C LEU A 153 -22.66 -8.12 8.01
N PHE A 154 -21.91 -8.60 7.02
CA PHE A 154 -22.35 -9.68 6.14
C PHE A 154 -22.72 -10.96 6.94
N TRP A 155 -21.90 -11.37 7.91
CA TRP A 155 -22.23 -12.52 8.78
C TRP A 155 -23.50 -12.27 9.60
N GLY A 156 -23.70 -11.04 10.08
CA GLY A 156 -24.95 -10.65 10.74
C GLY A 156 -26.16 -10.79 9.81
N GLN A 157 -26.02 -10.39 8.55
CA GLN A 157 -27.07 -10.51 7.53
C GLN A 157 -27.39 -11.97 7.22
N PHE A 158 -26.36 -12.80 7.04
CA PHE A 158 -26.49 -14.24 6.88
C PHE A 158 -27.24 -14.88 8.07
N GLY A 159 -26.97 -14.44 9.29
CA GLY A 159 -27.69 -14.87 10.49
C GLY A 159 -29.19 -14.54 10.45
N VAL A 160 -29.57 -13.35 9.97
CA VAL A 160 -30.98 -12.98 9.80
C VAL A 160 -31.67 -13.86 8.76
N VAL A 161 -30.99 -14.11 7.63
CA VAL A 161 -31.54 -14.93 6.54
C VAL A 161 -31.77 -16.39 6.99
N THR A 162 -30.77 -16.99 7.63
CA THR A 162 -30.81 -18.39 8.09
C THR A 162 -31.86 -18.64 9.17
N LEU A 163 -31.92 -17.77 10.19
CA LEU A 163 -32.85 -17.94 11.32
C LEU A 163 -34.32 -17.80 10.90
N LYS A 164 -34.61 -16.99 9.89
CA LYS A 164 -36.00 -16.61 9.56
C LYS A 164 -36.58 -17.30 8.33
N TYR A 165 -35.75 -17.65 7.34
CA TYR A 165 -36.22 -18.16 6.05
C TYR A 165 -35.83 -19.63 5.79
N ASN A 166 -35.90 -20.48 6.82
CA ASN A 166 -35.53 -21.90 6.77
C ASN A 166 -36.51 -22.77 5.95
N SER A 167 -36.57 -22.56 4.63
CA SER A 167 -37.29 -23.42 3.66
C SER A 167 -36.33 -24.40 2.97
N SER A 168 -36.83 -25.50 2.41
CA SER A 168 -36.04 -26.55 1.75
C SER A 168 -35.29 -26.05 0.50
N VAL A 169 -35.92 -25.20 -0.33
CA VAL A 169 -35.33 -24.62 -1.55
C VAL A 169 -34.21 -23.60 -1.23
N THR A 170 -34.28 -22.97 -0.05
CA THR A 170 -33.29 -22.00 0.42
C THR A 170 -32.04 -22.64 1.01
N LYS A 171 -32.02 -23.96 1.30
CA LYS A 171 -30.87 -24.62 1.95
C LYS A 171 -29.61 -24.63 1.08
N GLU A 172 -29.72 -24.99 -0.20
CA GLU A 172 -28.55 -25.07 -1.10
C GLU A 172 -27.92 -23.69 -1.35
N LYS A 173 -28.74 -22.67 -1.66
CA LYS A 173 -28.29 -21.29 -1.85
C LYS A 173 -27.66 -20.71 -0.58
N THR A 174 -28.17 -21.09 0.58
CA THR A 174 -27.63 -20.67 1.89
C THR A 174 -26.29 -21.35 2.18
N ILE A 175 -26.12 -22.63 1.82
CA ILE A 175 -24.82 -23.33 1.92
C ILE A 175 -23.79 -22.66 1.01
N LEU A 176 -24.16 -22.31 -0.22
CA LEU A 176 -23.27 -21.61 -1.14
C LEU A 176 -22.82 -20.24 -0.58
N LEU A 177 -23.77 -19.44 -0.05
CA LEU A 177 -23.48 -18.18 0.61
C LEU A 177 -22.49 -18.35 1.78
N PHE A 178 -22.67 -19.40 2.58
CA PHE A 178 -21.79 -19.72 3.70
C PHE A 178 -20.37 -20.03 3.23
N VAL A 179 -20.23 -20.90 2.23
CA VAL A 179 -18.91 -21.29 1.69
C VAL A 179 -18.19 -20.10 1.07
N VAL A 180 -18.88 -19.32 0.23
CA VAL A 180 -18.29 -18.13 -0.41
C VAL A 180 -17.93 -17.08 0.64
N GLY A 181 -18.78 -16.88 1.65
CA GLY A 181 -18.52 -15.99 2.79
C GLY A 181 -17.29 -16.40 3.59
N LEU A 182 -17.12 -17.70 3.88
CA LEU A 182 -15.92 -18.23 4.54
C LEU A 182 -14.66 -18.00 3.72
N VAL A 183 -14.68 -18.33 2.43
CA VAL A 183 -13.53 -18.11 1.53
C VAL A 183 -13.15 -16.63 1.52
N LEU A 184 -14.12 -15.74 1.40
CA LEU A 184 -13.89 -14.30 1.47
C LEU A 184 -13.22 -13.89 2.79
N THR A 185 -13.69 -14.38 3.94
CA THR A 185 -13.07 -14.06 5.23
C THR A 185 -11.61 -14.49 5.30
N ILE A 186 -11.29 -15.70 4.82
CA ILE A 186 -9.92 -16.22 4.79
C ILE A 186 -9.04 -15.34 3.91
N VAL A 187 -9.50 -15.00 2.71
CA VAL A 187 -8.76 -14.15 1.78
C VAL A 187 -8.48 -12.77 2.38
N THR A 188 -9.47 -12.14 3.02
CA THR A 188 -9.29 -10.82 3.64
C THR A 188 -8.38 -10.88 4.87
N ILE A 189 -8.44 -11.94 5.68
CA ILE A 189 -7.51 -12.14 6.81
C ILE A 189 -6.07 -12.30 6.30
N VAL A 190 -5.85 -13.12 5.26
CA VAL A 190 -4.53 -13.25 4.62
C VAL A 190 -4.06 -11.92 4.05
N GLY A 191 -4.96 -11.16 3.42
CA GLY A 191 -4.68 -9.81 2.93
C GLY A 191 -4.23 -8.86 4.04
N ALA A 192 -4.93 -8.87 5.18
CA ALA A 192 -4.57 -8.06 6.36
C ALA A 192 -3.22 -8.45 6.97
N ILE A 193 -2.90 -9.75 7.01
CA ILE A 193 -1.58 -10.24 7.49
C ILE A 193 -0.46 -9.81 6.54
N LEU A 194 -0.69 -9.81 5.22
CA LEU A 194 0.30 -9.34 4.26
C LEU A 194 0.43 -7.80 4.26
N PHE A 195 -0.62 -7.10 4.64
CA PHE A 195 -0.68 -5.64 4.77
C PHE A 195 -0.17 -5.14 6.14
N ILE A 196 0.94 -5.69 6.65
CA ILE A 196 1.57 -5.17 7.87
C ILE A 196 2.12 -3.76 7.60
N PRO A 197 1.84 -2.77 8.47
CA PRO A 197 2.33 -1.40 8.34
C PRO A 197 3.85 -1.34 8.13
N GLY A 198 4.28 -0.50 7.19
CA GLY A 198 5.69 -0.27 6.89
C GLY A 198 5.90 0.36 5.53
N GLU A 199 7.12 0.25 5.00
CA GLU A 199 7.49 0.80 3.70
C GLU A 199 6.79 0.08 2.54
N HIS A 200 6.70 0.72 1.37
CA HIS A 200 6.13 0.08 0.19
C HIS A 200 6.89 -1.22 -0.17
N SER A 201 6.19 -2.34 -0.30
CA SER A 201 6.78 -3.60 -0.78
C SER A 201 5.78 -4.36 -1.64
N THR A 202 6.28 -5.27 -2.49
CA THR A 202 5.44 -6.11 -3.35
C THR A 202 4.47 -6.97 -2.54
N ALA A 203 4.93 -7.52 -1.41
CA ALA A 203 4.09 -8.29 -0.49
C ALA A 203 2.95 -7.46 0.11
N ARG A 204 3.25 -6.24 0.60
CA ARG A 204 2.23 -5.33 1.17
C ARG A 204 1.24 -4.85 0.12
N SER A 205 1.72 -4.55 -1.09
CA SER A 205 0.87 -4.17 -2.22
C SER A 205 -0.08 -5.29 -2.61
N SER A 206 0.41 -6.53 -2.62
CA SER A 206 -0.44 -7.71 -2.80
C SER A 206 -1.47 -7.85 -1.67
N GLY A 207 -1.07 -7.63 -0.41
CA GLY A 207 -1.98 -7.66 0.74
C GLY A 207 -3.12 -6.66 0.60
N LEU A 208 -2.81 -5.42 0.21
CA LEU A 208 -3.80 -4.39 -0.08
C LEU A 208 -4.75 -4.80 -1.21
N GLY A 209 -4.22 -5.42 -2.27
CA GLY A 209 -5.03 -5.98 -3.36
C GLY A 209 -5.98 -7.08 -2.88
N LEU A 210 -5.52 -7.97 -2.02
CA LEU A 210 -6.33 -9.05 -1.41
C LEU A 210 -7.38 -8.53 -0.42
N ILE A 211 -7.23 -7.31 0.09
CA ILE A 211 -8.27 -6.66 0.89
C ILE A 211 -9.35 -6.07 -0.02
N VAL A 212 -8.95 -5.35 -1.07
CA VAL A 212 -9.85 -4.52 -1.88
C VAL A 212 -10.57 -5.33 -2.96
N VAL A 213 -9.86 -6.15 -3.74
CA VAL A 213 -10.43 -6.86 -4.89
C VAL A 213 -11.57 -7.80 -4.49
N PRO A 214 -11.46 -8.58 -3.40
CA PRO A 214 -12.54 -9.49 -2.99
C PRO A 214 -13.81 -8.77 -2.49
N THR A 215 -13.79 -7.46 -2.27
CA THR A 215 -15.01 -6.72 -1.87
C THR A 215 -16.11 -6.77 -2.93
N VAL A 216 -15.80 -7.07 -4.20
CA VAL A 216 -16.82 -7.37 -5.22
C VAL A 216 -17.68 -8.57 -4.83
N ILE A 217 -17.10 -9.54 -4.12
CA ILE A 217 -17.81 -10.72 -3.63
C ILE A 217 -18.85 -10.30 -2.58
N LEU A 218 -18.55 -9.31 -1.73
CA LEU A 218 -19.53 -8.76 -0.78
C LEU A 218 -20.77 -8.21 -1.50
N ILE A 219 -20.60 -7.50 -2.62
CA ILE A 219 -21.73 -7.00 -3.42
C ILE A 219 -22.61 -8.15 -3.92
N LEU A 220 -21.98 -9.21 -4.44
CA LEU A 220 -22.69 -10.38 -4.94
C LEU A 220 -23.42 -11.12 -3.81
N LEU A 221 -22.78 -11.24 -2.65
CA LEU A 221 -23.34 -11.86 -1.44
C LEU A 221 -24.53 -11.04 -0.91
N GLN A 222 -24.42 -9.72 -0.87
CA GLN A 222 -25.49 -8.78 -0.49
C GLN A 222 -26.71 -8.93 -1.41
N TYR A 223 -26.47 -8.94 -2.72
CA TYR A 223 -27.52 -9.15 -3.71
C TYR A 223 -28.23 -10.50 -3.52
N ALA A 224 -27.46 -11.57 -3.32
CA ALA A 224 -28.01 -12.90 -3.09
C ALA A 224 -28.82 -12.96 -1.78
N ALA A 225 -28.38 -12.29 -0.71
CA ALA A 225 -29.13 -12.20 0.55
C ALA A 225 -30.50 -11.53 0.37
N PHE A 226 -30.57 -10.42 -0.38
CA PHE A 226 -31.84 -9.77 -0.70
C PHE A 226 -32.77 -10.62 -1.57
N MET A 227 -32.22 -11.38 -2.52
CA MET A 227 -33.00 -12.27 -3.38
C MET A 227 -33.55 -13.49 -2.63
N ILE A 228 -32.82 -14.01 -1.64
CA ILE A 228 -33.25 -15.17 -0.85
C ILE A 228 -34.38 -14.81 0.10
N ALA A 229 -34.38 -13.59 0.66
CA ALA A 229 -35.42 -13.10 1.56
C ALA A 229 -36.67 -12.66 0.76
N PRO A 230 -37.72 -13.50 0.62
CA PRO A 230 -38.81 -13.25 -0.33
C PRO A 230 -39.67 -12.04 0.06
N ALA A 231 -39.64 -11.68 1.34
CA ALA A 231 -40.35 -10.54 1.92
C ALA A 231 -39.68 -9.19 1.67
N ILE A 232 -38.39 -9.21 1.31
CA ILE A 232 -37.60 -8.01 1.07
C ILE A 232 -37.74 -7.63 -0.41
N GLY A 233 -37.59 -8.62 -1.31
CA GLY A 233 -37.64 -8.41 -2.75
C GLY A 233 -36.63 -7.36 -3.25
N MET A 234 -36.57 -7.12 -4.55
CA MET A 234 -35.84 -5.95 -5.07
C MET A 234 -36.69 -4.69 -4.89
N SER A 235 -36.69 -4.15 -3.68
CA SER A 235 -37.26 -2.83 -3.40
C SER A 235 -36.34 -1.72 -3.91
N PHE A 236 -36.88 -0.50 -4.11
CA PHE A 236 -36.07 0.68 -4.45
C PHE A 236 -34.92 0.91 -3.46
N PHE A 237 -35.13 0.62 -2.17
CA PHE A 237 -34.10 0.77 -1.13
C PHE A 237 -32.97 -0.25 -1.28
N SER A 238 -33.29 -1.51 -1.59
CA SER A 238 -32.28 -2.54 -1.86
C SER A 238 -31.43 -2.20 -3.09
N ILE A 239 -32.05 -1.66 -4.15
CA ILE A 239 -31.36 -1.21 -5.35
C ILE A 239 -30.43 -0.04 -5.02
N ALA A 240 -30.88 0.93 -4.22
CA ALA A 240 -30.07 2.06 -3.79
C ALA A 240 -28.84 1.63 -2.98
N ILE A 241 -28.99 0.64 -2.07
CA ILE A 241 -27.87 0.07 -1.30
C ILE A 241 -26.84 -0.57 -2.25
N LEU A 242 -27.29 -1.37 -3.22
CA LEU A 242 -26.40 -2.03 -4.17
C LEU A 242 -25.64 -1.01 -5.05
N ILE A 243 -26.31 0.05 -5.50
CA ILE A 243 -25.66 1.14 -6.24
C ILE A 243 -24.58 1.81 -5.38
N LEU A 244 -24.88 2.09 -4.11
CA LEU A 244 -23.92 2.69 -3.18
C LEU A 244 -22.70 1.78 -2.99
N GLN A 245 -22.91 0.47 -2.89
CA GLN A 245 -21.84 -0.51 -2.73
C GLN A 245 -20.95 -0.62 -3.98
N VAL A 246 -21.55 -0.57 -5.18
CA VAL A 246 -20.83 -0.52 -6.46
C VAL A 246 -20.01 0.77 -6.57
N LEU A 247 -20.56 1.92 -6.18
CA LEU A 247 -19.81 3.18 -6.15
C LEU A 247 -18.61 3.10 -5.18
N GLY A 248 -18.81 2.55 -3.98
CA GLY A 248 -17.74 2.31 -3.02
C GLY A 248 -16.64 1.39 -3.58
N PHE A 249 -17.04 0.33 -4.28
CA PHE A 249 -16.10 -0.57 -4.96
C PHE A 249 -15.28 0.15 -6.02
N VAL A 250 -15.90 0.90 -6.93
CA VAL A 250 -15.18 1.66 -7.97
C VAL A 250 -14.18 2.62 -7.34
N LEU A 251 -14.57 3.37 -6.31
CA LEU A 251 -13.67 4.28 -5.59
C LEU A 251 -12.50 3.53 -4.97
N SER A 252 -12.74 2.38 -4.34
CA SER A 252 -11.70 1.56 -3.73
C SER A 252 -10.72 0.98 -4.76
N VAL A 253 -11.20 0.51 -5.91
CA VAL A 253 -10.35 -0.04 -6.98
C VAL A 253 -9.51 1.06 -7.63
N VAL A 254 -10.11 2.23 -7.90
CA VAL A 254 -9.36 3.38 -8.42
C VAL A 254 -8.32 3.84 -7.41
N GLY A 255 -8.69 3.95 -6.13
CA GLY A 255 -7.76 4.26 -5.04
C GLY A 255 -6.61 3.26 -4.95
N LEU A 256 -6.89 1.96 -5.06
CA LEU A 256 -5.89 0.89 -5.07
C LEU A 256 -4.91 1.08 -6.22
N ARG A 257 -5.42 1.32 -7.44
CA ARG A 257 -4.56 1.51 -8.62
C ARG A 257 -3.63 2.70 -8.47
N LEU A 258 -4.15 3.84 -8.00
CA LEU A 258 -3.35 5.03 -7.77
C LEU A 258 -2.29 4.81 -6.68
N CYS A 259 -2.64 4.08 -5.60
CA CYS A 259 -1.69 3.77 -4.53
C CYS A 259 -0.57 2.81 -4.98
N ILE A 260 -0.81 1.90 -5.93
CA ILE A 260 0.21 0.96 -6.42
C ILE A 260 1.15 1.63 -7.45
N LEU A 261 0.67 2.62 -8.20
CA LEU A 261 1.46 3.29 -9.22
C LEU A 261 2.51 4.24 -8.62
N GLU A 262 2.23 4.80 -7.45
CA GLU A 262 3.11 5.75 -6.77
C GLU A 262 3.67 5.16 -5.47
N CYS A 263 4.95 5.41 -5.21
CA CYS A 263 5.60 4.92 -3.99
C CYS A 263 5.12 5.64 -2.72
N VAL A 264 4.47 6.79 -2.85
CA VAL A 264 3.78 7.51 -1.77
C VAL A 264 2.28 7.46 -2.03
N ALA A 265 1.49 7.00 -1.07
CA ALA A 265 0.04 6.86 -1.23
C ALA A 265 -0.68 8.20 -1.06
N LEU A 266 -0.48 9.15 -1.97
CA LEU A 266 -1.14 10.47 -1.93
C LEU A 266 -2.68 10.35 -2.07
N HIS A 267 -3.14 9.28 -2.72
CA HIS A 267 -4.55 8.99 -2.99
C HIS A 267 -5.18 7.98 -2.01
N SER A 268 -4.54 7.74 -0.85
CA SER A 268 -5.08 6.91 0.23
C SER A 268 -6.51 7.27 0.68
N PRO A 269 -6.97 8.55 0.70
CA PRO A 269 -8.33 8.85 1.18
C PRO A 269 -9.41 8.33 0.23
N LEU A 270 -9.10 8.21 -1.07
CA LEU A 270 -10.02 7.67 -2.06
C LEU A 270 -10.28 6.17 -1.83
N LEU A 271 -9.20 5.43 -1.54
CA LEU A 271 -9.28 4.01 -1.17
C LEU A 271 -10.13 3.82 0.10
N ILE A 272 -9.80 4.60 1.14
CA ILE A 272 -10.42 4.50 2.47
C ILE A 272 -11.90 4.87 2.41
N SER A 273 -12.25 5.93 1.68
CA SER A 273 -13.65 6.32 1.49
C SER A 273 -14.44 5.25 0.73
N GLY A 274 -13.87 4.64 -0.31
CA GLY A 274 -14.49 3.51 -1.01
C GLY A 274 -14.79 2.33 -0.09
N LEU A 275 -13.81 1.90 0.71
CA LEU A 275 -13.99 0.85 1.72
C LEU A 275 -15.03 1.21 2.79
N GLY A 276 -15.02 2.47 3.25
CA GLY A 276 -15.99 2.98 4.22
C GLY A 276 -17.43 2.98 3.66
N ILE A 277 -17.62 3.35 2.39
CA ILE A 277 -18.91 3.30 1.71
C ILE A 277 -19.44 1.86 1.62
N ILE A 278 -18.57 0.89 1.32
CA ILE A 278 -18.95 -0.54 1.30
C ILE A 278 -19.42 -0.98 2.69
N ALA A 279 -18.67 -0.67 3.75
CA ALA A 279 -19.05 -1.01 5.11
C ALA A 279 -20.38 -0.34 5.53
N LEU A 280 -20.61 0.90 5.12
CA LEU A 280 -21.87 1.61 5.35
C LEU A 280 -23.03 0.94 4.60
N ALA A 281 -22.84 0.53 3.35
CA ALA A 281 -23.85 -0.18 2.57
C ALA A 281 -24.25 -1.51 3.23
N GLU A 282 -23.27 -2.28 3.72
CA GLU A 282 -23.50 -3.52 4.49
C GLU A 282 -24.27 -3.25 5.80
N LEU A 283 -23.98 -2.14 6.48
CA LEU A 283 -24.68 -1.75 7.70
C LEU A 283 -26.15 -1.42 7.39
N LEU A 284 -26.39 -0.63 6.34
CA LEU A 284 -27.74 -0.28 5.88
C LEU A 284 -28.51 -1.53 5.43
N GLY A 285 -27.86 -2.47 4.75
CA GLY A 285 -28.41 -3.77 4.37
C GLY A 285 -28.88 -4.58 5.58
N LEU A 286 -28.04 -4.70 6.60
CA LEU A 286 -28.38 -5.38 7.85
C LEU A 286 -29.56 -4.73 8.58
N VAL A 287 -29.54 -3.40 8.74
CA VAL A 287 -30.62 -2.64 9.39
C VAL A 287 -31.93 -2.83 8.65
N TYR A 288 -31.91 -2.74 7.31
CA TYR A 288 -33.08 -2.93 6.46
C TYR A 288 -33.68 -4.33 6.58
N MET A 289 -32.84 -5.36 6.50
CA MET A 289 -33.27 -6.74 6.68
C MET A 289 -33.90 -6.98 8.04
N LYS A 290 -33.31 -6.43 9.11
CA LYS A 290 -33.84 -6.54 10.47
C LYS A 290 -35.20 -5.84 10.61
N PHE A 291 -35.37 -4.67 9.99
CA PHE A 291 -36.63 -3.92 10.06
C PHE A 291 -37.77 -4.63 9.34
N ILE A 292 -37.55 -5.09 8.09
CA ILE A 292 -38.55 -5.88 7.36
C ILE A 292 -38.84 -7.20 8.08
N ALA A 293 -37.79 -7.85 8.60
CA ALA A 293 -37.96 -9.06 9.38
C ALA A 293 -38.81 -8.82 10.64
N SER A 294 -38.68 -7.68 11.32
CA SER A 294 -39.53 -7.35 12.47
C SER A 294 -41.00 -7.15 12.07
N ASN A 295 -41.24 -6.44 10.97
CA ASN A 295 -42.59 -6.04 10.55
C ASN A 295 -43.52 -7.23 10.21
N GLN A 296 -42.95 -8.35 9.74
CA GLN A 296 -43.73 -9.56 9.44
C GLN A 296 -44.29 -10.29 10.68
N ARG A 297 -43.88 -9.97 11.92
CA ARG A 297 -44.49 -10.55 13.14
C ARG A 297 -45.96 -10.12 13.36
N THR A 298 -46.50 -9.22 12.53
CA THR A 298 -47.88 -8.72 12.65
C THR A 298 -48.93 -9.54 11.90
N ILE A 299 -48.56 -10.57 11.13
CA ILE A 299 -49.53 -11.47 10.48
C ILE A 299 -49.87 -12.60 11.45
N GLN A 300 -51.09 -12.57 11.99
CA GLN A 300 -51.64 -13.56 12.92
C GLN A 300 -51.41 -15.01 12.43
N PRO A 301 -51.15 -15.96 13.35
CA PRO A 301 -51.23 -17.38 13.00
C PRO A 301 -52.64 -17.71 12.49
N PRO A 302 -52.79 -18.63 11.52
CA PRO A 302 -54.09 -18.99 10.98
C PRO A 302 -54.97 -19.47 12.14
N ARG A 303 -56.15 -18.87 12.31
CA ARG A 303 -57.17 -19.38 13.22
C ARG A 303 -57.36 -20.87 12.89
N LYS A 304 -57.18 -21.72 13.90
CA LYS A 304 -57.63 -23.12 13.87
C LYS A 304 -59.01 -23.15 13.22
N ALA A 305 -59.15 -23.93 12.15
CA ALA A 305 -60.45 -24.26 11.62
C ALA A 305 -61.29 -24.81 12.78
N VAL A 306 -62.45 -24.19 12.98
CA VAL A 306 -63.50 -24.71 13.86
C VAL A 306 -63.84 -26.10 13.35
N GLU A 307 -63.53 -27.13 14.13
CA GLU A 307 -64.11 -28.45 13.92
C GLU A 307 -65.60 -28.32 14.24
N GLU A 308 -66.40 -28.21 13.19
CA GLU A 308 -67.85 -28.34 13.25
C GLU A 308 -68.17 -29.84 13.31
N PRO A 309 -68.78 -30.37 14.39
CA PRO A 309 -69.09 -31.78 14.48
C PRO A 309 -70.27 -32.11 13.57
N LEU A 310 -69.95 -32.56 12.35
CA LEU A 310 -70.88 -33.18 11.41
C LEU A 310 -71.17 -34.62 11.85
N ASN A 311 -71.99 -34.82 12.89
CA ASN A 311 -72.56 -36.13 13.24
C ASN A 311 -73.77 -35.98 14.17
N GLU A 312 -74.92 -35.60 13.63
CA GLU A 312 -76.20 -35.86 14.29
C GLU A 312 -77.38 -35.78 13.31
N PHE A 313 -77.36 -36.51 12.19
CA PHE A 313 -78.60 -36.76 11.43
C PHE A 313 -78.44 -38.01 10.53
N LYS A 314 -79.42 -38.93 10.66
CA LYS A 314 -79.55 -40.28 10.05
C LYS A 314 -78.70 -41.37 10.72
N GLU A 315 -79.20 -42.51 11.17
CA GLU A 315 -80.42 -43.23 10.83
C GLU A 315 -80.61 -44.38 11.84
N SER A 316 -81.74 -44.47 12.53
CA SER A 316 -82.22 -45.77 13.07
C SER A 316 -83.72 -45.71 13.22
N LYS A 317 -84.40 -46.07 12.13
CA LYS A 317 -85.81 -46.45 12.15
C LYS A 317 -86.03 -47.58 11.14
N GLY A 318 -86.20 -48.79 11.68
CA GLY A 318 -87.12 -49.79 11.13
C GLY A 318 -86.53 -50.96 10.34
N MET A 319 -86.43 -52.10 11.01
CA MET A 319 -86.83 -53.46 10.56
C MET A 319 -87.07 -54.23 11.88
N MET A 320 -88.27 -54.51 12.41
CA MET A 320 -89.45 -55.26 11.96
C MET A 320 -89.19 -56.75 11.59
N ASN A 321 -89.66 -57.60 12.53
CA ASN A 321 -90.06 -59.03 12.48
C ASN A 321 -88.92 -60.09 12.54
N ASP A 322 -89.00 -61.17 13.32
CA ASP A 322 -90.05 -62.20 13.49
C ASP A 322 -89.95 -62.98 14.84
N GLU A 323 -91.07 -63.66 15.19
CA GLU A 323 -91.41 -64.54 16.35
C GLU A 323 -91.87 -63.91 17.68
#